data_AF-A0A3N0BPZ0-F1
#
_entry.id   AF-A0A3N0BPZ0-F1
#
_cell.length_a   1.000
_cell.length_b   1.000
_cell.length_c   1.000
_cell.angle_alpha   90.00
_cell.angle_beta   90.00
_cell.angle_gamma   90.00
#
_symmetry.space_group_name_H-M   'P 1'
#
loop_
_entity.id
_entity.type
_entity.pdbx_description
1 polymer ?
#
loop_
_entity_poly.entity_id
_entity_poly.type
_entity_poly.pdbx_seq_one_letter_code
_entity_poly.pdbx_strand_id
1 'polypeptide(L)'
;MLSSMARLALTVTTALGLVLAGVGPVSAAPERSADVVGVDVSWPQCGQDLPRQLSFAVVGVNNGLANTTNPCLADQLAWAGTATKNAPSSVQPRVALYVNTANPGLQGSWWPKSNTYKGKRVSNPYGNCALRTFKACSYMYGYAKAYDDAKLRGVTNPASYLWWLDVETENSWQRNKAANVAVLEGMAVYFKSIGAPVGIYSTGYQWNQIAGTVKSTSPLAGLPSWLAGARSRSDAEAKCSLPALTPRSRVSMVQYISKGLDYNVSCS
;
A
#
# COMPACT_ATOMS: atom_id res chain seq x y z
N MET A 1 -74.17 74.71 -27.81
CA MET A 1 -75.07 73.54 -27.98
C MET A 1 -74.35 72.50 -28.80
N LEU A 2 -74.56 71.22 -28.46
CA LEU A 2 -73.92 70.00 -29.00
C LEU A 2 -72.46 69.81 -28.56
N SER A 3 -72.00 68.66 -28.07
CA SER A 3 -72.59 67.35 -27.74
C SER A 3 -71.40 66.51 -27.24
N SER A 4 -71.41 66.03 -26.00
CA SER A 4 -71.81 64.68 -25.57
C SER A 4 -71.02 63.50 -26.18
N MET A 5 -70.30 62.83 -25.26
CA MET A 5 -70.22 61.37 -25.06
C MET A 5 -69.30 60.48 -25.92
N ALA A 6 -68.26 60.05 -25.19
CA ALA A 6 -67.52 58.80 -25.21
C ALA A 6 -68.14 57.63 -25.98
N ARG A 7 -67.30 56.98 -26.79
CA ARG A 7 -67.42 55.56 -27.13
C ARG A 7 -66.08 54.86 -26.96
N LEU A 8 -66.14 53.80 -26.16
CA LEU A 8 -65.13 52.80 -25.88
C LEU A 8 -64.87 51.97 -27.16
N ALA A 9 -63.61 51.73 -27.52
CA ALA A 9 -63.24 50.68 -28.47
C ALA A 9 -61.92 50.04 -28.02
N LEU A 10 -62.07 48.82 -27.50
CA LEU A 10 -61.03 47.91 -27.04
C LEU A 10 -60.28 47.37 -28.27
N THR A 11 -58.96 47.56 -28.36
CA THR A 11 -58.12 46.89 -29.35
C THR A 11 -57.11 45.98 -28.65
N VAL A 12 -57.37 44.69 -28.77
CA VAL A 12 -56.46 43.60 -28.36
C VAL A 12 -55.42 43.45 -29.46
N THR A 13 -54.14 43.68 -29.16
CA THR A 13 -53.03 43.31 -30.04
C THR A 13 -52.30 42.11 -29.43
N THR A 14 -52.35 41.00 -30.17
CA THR A 14 -51.69 39.72 -29.91
C THR A 14 -50.17 39.87 -29.96
N ALA A 15 -49.48 39.65 -28.83
CA ALA A 15 -48.04 39.47 -28.79
C ALA A 15 -47.69 38.03 -29.22
N LEU A 16 -46.89 37.92 -30.29
CA LEU A 16 -46.32 36.68 -30.80
C LEU A 16 -45.25 36.18 -29.80
N GLY A 17 -45.56 35.13 -29.04
CA GLY A 17 -44.62 34.53 -28.10
C GLY A 17 -43.51 33.76 -28.83
N LEU A 18 -42.28 34.25 -28.75
CA LEU A 18 -41.09 33.44 -29.03
C LEU A 18 -41.01 32.33 -27.97
N VAL A 19 -41.21 31.09 -28.38
CA VAL A 19 -40.86 29.92 -27.58
C VAL A 19 -39.33 29.83 -27.56
N LEU A 20 -38.72 30.49 -26.58
CA LEU A 20 -37.36 30.17 -26.14
C LEU A 20 -37.42 28.78 -25.51
N ALA A 21 -37.21 27.74 -26.30
CA ALA A 21 -36.88 26.42 -25.77
C ALA A 21 -35.63 26.59 -24.90
N GLY A 22 -35.83 26.54 -23.59
CA GLY A 22 -34.76 26.61 -22.61
C GLY A 22 -33.82 25.44 -22.83
N VAL A 23 -32.72 25.67 -23.56
CA VAL A 23 -31.46 25.00 -23.29
C VAL A 23 -31.04 25.45 -21.91
N GLY A 24 -31.55 24.75 -20.89
CA GLY A 24 -30.97 24.82 -19.56
C GLY A 24 -29.47 24.55 -19.67
N PRO A 25 -28.64 25.14 -18.79
CA PRO A 25 -27.23 24.84 -18.80
C PRO A 25 -27.09 23.32 -18.68
N VAL A 26 -26.55 22.68 -19.72
CA VAL A 26 -26.01 21.33 -19.58
C VAL A 26 -24.86 21.50 -18.61
N SER A 27 -25.12 21.25 -17.33
CA SER A 27 -24.05 20.99 -16.37
C SER A 27 -23.30 19.79 -16.92
N ALA A 28 -22.14 20.05 -17.55
CA ALA A 28 -21.15 19.01 -17.70
C ALA A 28 -20.99 18.37 -16.32
N ALA A 29 -21.13 17.05 -16.23
CA ALA A 29 -20.72 16.34 -15.02
C ALA A 29 -19.33 16.88 -14.66
N PRO A 30 -19.04 17.16 -13.37
CA PRO A 30 -17.71 17.61 -12.99
C PRO A 30 -16.71 16.67 -13.66
N GLU A 31 -15.73 17.22 -14.37
CA GLU A 31 -14.64 16.43 -14.91
C GLU A 31 -14.19 15.52 -13.79
N ARG A 32 -14.22 14.22 -14.04
CA ARG A 32 -13.81 13.20 -13.09
C ARG A 32 -12.31 13.39 -12.86
N SER A 33 -11.92 14.32 -11.99
CA SER A 33 -10.53 14.51 -11.55
C SER A 33 -10.07 13.39 -10.60
N ALA A 34 -10.83 12.31 -10.52
CA ALA A 34 -10.43 11.06 -9.90
C ALA A 34 -9.47 10.35 -10.85
N ASP A 35 -8.22 10.81 -10.96
CA ASP A 35 -7.19 9.85 -11.33
C ASP A 35 -7.16 8.83 -10.21
N VAL A 36 -7.60 7.66 -10.59
CA VAL A 36 -7.82 6.52 -9.74
C VAL A 36 -6.45 6.15 -9.15
N VAL A 37 -6.22 6.50 -7.88
CA VAL A 37 -4.99 6.18 -7.12
C VAL A 37 -5.17 4.84 -6.41
N GLY A 38 -4.07 4.31 -5.85
CA GLY A 38 -4.17 3.17 -4.95
C GLY A 38 -4.48 3.58 -3.52
N VAL A 39 -4.97 2.64 -2.73
CA VAL A 39 -5.14 2.80 -1.29
C VAL A 39 -4.57 1.58 -0.59
N ASP A 40 -3.93 1.80 0.54
CA ASP A 40 -3.57 0.73 1.46
C ASP A 40 -4.41 0.79 2.73
N VAL A 41 -4.77 -0.39 3.26
CA VAL A 41 -5.58 -0.54 4.48
C VAL A 41 -5.11 -1.72 5.30
N SER A 42 -5.41 -1.69 6.60
CA SER A 42 -5.24 -2.82 7.49
C SER A 42 -6.27 -2.74 8.62
N TRP A 43 -5.98 -3.38 9.75
CA TRP A 43 -6.85 -3.43 10.92
C TRP A 43 -7.45 -2.08 11.37
N PRO A 44 -6.81 -0.89 11.21
CA PRO A 44 -7.42 0.37 11.68
C PRO A 44 -8.71 0.69 10.93
N GLN A 45 -8.87 0.16 9.72
CA GLN A 45 -10.05 0.35 8.89
C GLN A 45 -11.06 -0.80 8.97
N CYS A 46 -10.96 -1.70 9.96
CA CYS A 46 -11.98 -2.74 10.14
C CYS A 46 -13.36 -2.12 10.36
N GLY A 47 -14.37 -2.64 9.64
CA GLY A 47 -15.76 -2.20 9.73
C GLY A 47 -16.06 -0.82 9.10
N GLN A 48 -15.08 -0.20 8.44
CA GLN A 48 -15.25 1.10 7.79
C GLN A 48 -15.70 0.95 6.32
N ASP A 49 -16.43 1.94 5.83
CA ASP A 49 -16.75 2.06 4.40
C ASP A 49 -15.52 2.55 3.63
N LEU A 50 -14.94 1.66 2.83
CA LEU A 50 -13.73 1.95 2.06
C LEU A 50 -14.05 2.45 0.64
N PRO A 51 -13.20 3.32 0.07
CA PRO A 51 -13.38 3.81 -1.30
C PRO A 51 -13.33 2.65 -2.31
N ARG A 52 -14.14 2.74 -3.37
CA ARG A 52 -14.19 1.74 -4.46
C ARG A 52 -13.64 2.35 -5.75
N GLN A 53 -13.50 1.51 -6.78
CA GLN A 53 -13.00 1.91 -8.10
C GLN A 53 -11.58 2.49 -8.02
N LEU A 54 -10.73 1.88 -7.19
CA LEU A 54 -9.31 2.19 -7.05
C LEU A 54 -8.48 1.60 -8.21
N SER A 55 -7.25 2.06 -8.39
CA SER A 55 -6.36 1.51 -9.44
C SER A 55 -5.76 0.20 -9.00
N PHE A 56 -5.40 0.16 -7.72
CA PHE A 56 -4.91 -1.00 -7.01
C PHE A 56 -5.23 -0.83 -5.53
N ALA A 57 -5.14 -1.92 -4.79
CA ALA A 57 -5.29 -1.92 -3.35
C ALA A 57 -4.15 -2.71 -2.70
N VAL A 58 -3.68 -2.26 -1.54
CA VAL A 58 -2.72 -3.00 -0.71
C VAL A 58 -3.38 -3.33 0.62
N VAL A 59 -3.29 -4.59 1.06
CA VAL A 59 -3.93 -5.03 2.31
C VAL A 59 -2.88 -5.53 3.30
N GLY A 60 -2.92 -5.01 4.52
CA GLY A 60 -2.09 -5.44 5.63
C GLY A 60 -2.52 -6.80 6.17
N VAL A 61 -1.60 -7.76 6.20
CA VAL A 61 -1.90 -9.15 6.61
C VAL A 61 -1.84 -9.31 8.13
N ASN A 62 -1.04 -8.50 8.81
CA ASN A 62 -0.90 -8.51 10.26
C ASN A 62 -1.47 -7.24 10.90
N ASN A 63 -1.71 -7.29 12.21
CA ASN A 63 -2.35 -6.21 12.98
C ASN A 63 -1.28 -5.46 13.78
N GLY A 64 -0.39 -4.72 13.10
CA GLY A 64 0.63 -3.86 13.72
C GLY A 64 1.82 -4.57 14.37
N LEU A 65 1.82 -5.91 14.44
CA LEU A 65 2.94 -6.71 14.93
C LEU A 65 3.21 -7.87 13.97
N ALA A 66 4.48 -8.22 13.77
CA ALA A 66 4.89 -9.29 12.85
C ALA A 66 4.33 -10.69 13.21
N ASN A 67 3.74 -10.87 14.39
CA ASN A 67 3.18 -12.13 14.86
C ASN A 67 1.64 -12.12 15.03
N THR A 68 0.94 -11.05 14.64
CA THR A 68 -0.52 -10.96 14.74
C THR A 68 -1.21 -11.18 13.40
N THR A 69 -2.52 -11.43 13.42
CA THR A 69 -3.35 -11.53 12.21
C THR A 69 -4.26 -10.31 12.14
N ASN A 70 -4.41 -9.70 10.96
CA ASN A 70 -5.44 -8.70 10.73
C ASN A 70 -6.83 -9.36 10.80
N PRO A 71 -7.70 -8.98 11.77
CA PRO A 71 -8.98 -9.65 11.98
C PRO A 71 -9.98 -9.40 10.84
N CYS A 72 -9.81 -8.34 10.05
CA CYS A 72 -10.66 -8.05 8.89
C CYS A 72 -9.96 -8.35 7.55
N LEU A 73 -8.89 -9.17 7.55
CA LEU A 73 -8.15 -9.49 6.32
C LEU A 73 -9.03 -10.05 5.21
N ALA A 74 -9.97 -10.95 5.53
CA ALA A 74 -10.85 -11.55 4.54
C ALA A 74 -11.75 -10.49 3.85
N ASP A 75 -12.39 -9.64 4.64
CA ASP A 75 -13.26 -8.58 4.14
C ASP A 75 -12.47 -7.53 3.34
N GLN A 76 -11.27 -7.19 3.79
CA GLN A 76 -10.39 -6.26 3.09
C GLN A 76 -9.83 -6.84 1.79
N LEU A 77 -9.55 -8.14 1.72
CA LEU A 77 -9.20 -8.79 0.45
C LEU A 77 -10.37 -8.81 -0.53
N ALA A 78 -11.60 -9.04 -0.04
CA ALA A 78 -12.80 -8.96 -0.86
C ALA A 78 -13.01 -7.53 -1.40
N TRP A 79 -12.84 -6.52 -0.54
CA TRP A 79 -12.85 -5.11 -0.93
C TRP A 79 -11.77 -4.77 -1.96
N ALA A 80 -10.53 -5.20 -1.74
CA ALA A 80 -9.41 -4.99 -2.67
C ALA A 80 -9.70 -5.62 -4.04
N GLY A 81 -10.44 -6.74 -4.05
CA GLY A 81 -10.99 -7.37 -5.24
C GLY A 81 -11.95 -6.50 -6.05
N THR A 82 -12.34 -5.32 -5.58
CA THR A 82 -13.14 -4.32 -6.34
C THR A 82 -12.29 -3.30 -7.10
N ALA A 83 -10.96 -3.26 -6.89
CA ALA A 83 -10.07 -2.41 -7.66
C ALA A 83 -10.13 -2.71 -9.16
N THR A 84 -9.88 -1.71 -10.00
CA THR A 84 -9.99 -1.81 -11.45
C THR A 84 -8.87 -2.69 -12.00
N LYS A 85 -9.24 -3.75 -12.73
CA LYS A 85 -8.25 -4.58 -13.43
C LYS A 85 -7.63 -3.78 -14.57
N ASN A 86 -6.31 -3.82 -14.72
CA ASN A 86 -5.56 -3.12 -15.79
C ASN A 86 -5.79 -1.60 -15.79
N ALA A 87 -5.81 -0.98 -14.61
CA ALA A 87 -5.96 0.47 -14.51
C ALA A 87 -4.86 1.19 -15.32
N PRO A 88 -5.19 2.03 -16.32
CA PRO A 88 -4.20 2.64 -17.22
C PRO A 88 -3.15 3.50 -16.50
N SER A 89 -3.50 4.05 -15.34
CA SER A 89 -2.66 4.93 -14.53
C SER A 89 -1.73 4.19 -13.55
N SER A 90 -1.66 2.85 -13.59
CA SER A 90 -0.85 2.09 -12.65
C SER A 90 -0.14 0.89 -13.26
N VAL A 91 1.13 0.71 -12.86
CA VAL A 91 1.91 -0.51 -13.10
C VAL A 91 1.90 -1.45 -11.90
N GLN A 92 1.18 -1.11 -10.83
CA GLN A 92 1.03 -1.96 -9.65
C GLN A 92 0.10 -3.14 -9.94
N PRO A 93 0.30 -4.29 -9.29
CA PRO A 93 -0.68 -5.35 -9.32
C PRO A 93 -2.00 -4.86 -8.71
N ARG A 94 -3.12 -5.33 -9.26
CA ARG A 94 -4.47 -4.97 -8.81
C ARG A 94 -4.64 -5.09 -7.29
N VAL A 95 -4.08 -6.15 -6.71
CA VAL A 95 -4.03 -6.37 -5.26
C VAL A 95 -2.61 -6.74 -4.88
N ALA A 96 -2.05 -6.04 -3.90
CA ALA A 96 -0.81 -6.38 -3.21
C ALA A 96 -1.08 -6.56 -1.71
N LEU A 97 -0.11 -7.12 -1.00
CA LEU A 97 -0.17 -7.32 0.43
C LEU A 97 1.02 -6.64 1.10
N TYR A 98 0.85 -6.22 2.35
CA TYR A 98 1.97 -5.80 3.17
C TYR A 98 1.95 -6.49 4.54
N VAL A 99 3.13 -6.55 5.16
CA VAL A 99 3.33 -7.14 6.49
C VAL A 99 4.22 -6.23 7.32
N ASN A 100 3.76 -5.82 8.51
CA ASN A 100 4.64 -5.22 9.52
C ASN A 100 5.78 -6.19 9.82
N THR A 101 7.02 -5.72 9.66
CA THR A 101 8.22 -6.52 9.92
C THR A 101 8.84 -6.15 11.25
N ALA A 102 9.62 -7.05 11.85
CA ALA A 102 10.22 -6.77 13.16
C ALA A 102 11.48 -7.60 13.40
N ASN A 103 12.35 -7.12 14.28
CA ASN A 103 13.43 -7.85 14.90
C ASN A 103 13.37 -7.68 16.43
N PRO A 104 12.45 -8.35 17.14
CA PRO A 104 12.30 -8.14 18.59
C PRO A 104 13.40 -8.85 19.41
N GLY A 105 14.19 -9.73 18.81
CA GLY A 105 15.15 -10.54 19.54
C GLY A 105 14.46 -11.39 20.62
N LEU A 106 15.12 -11.53 21.77
CA LEU A 106 14.58 -12.27 22.92
C LEU A 106 13.44 -11.54 23.66
N GLN A 107 13.12 -10.29 23.28
CA GLN A 107 11.96 -9.57 23.82
C GLN A 107 10.66 -10.00 23.14
N GLY A 108 10.74 -10.71 22.00
CA GLY A 108 9.58 -11.25 21.31
C GLY A 108 9.04 -12.50 22.00
N SER A 109 7.78 -12.83 21.71
CA SER A 109 7.12 -14.05 22.19
C SER A 109 7.77 -15.35 21.70
N TRP A 110 8.59 -15.27 20.65
CA TRP A 110 9.31 -16.40 20.08
C TRP A 110 10.61 -15.96 19.40
N TRP A 111 11.66 -16.79 19.53
CA TRP A 111 12.95 -16.60 18.88
C TRP A 111 13.50 -17.94 18.35
N PRO A 112 14.05 -18.01 17.13
CA PRO A 112 14.55 -19.27 16.57
C PRO A 112 15.78 -19.78 17.32
N LYS A 113 15.93 -21.10 17.33
CA LYS A 113 17.06 -21.82 17.97
C LYS A 113 17.85 -22.68 16.98
N SER A 114 17.48 -22.67 15.70
CA SER A 114 18.13 -23.48 14.67
C SER A 114 17.86 -22.89 13.28
N ASN A 115 18.54 -23.41 12.26
CA ASN A 115 18.27 -23.12 10.86
C ASN A 115 17.15 -24.00 10.28
N THR A 116 16.23 -24.47 11.11
CA THR A 116 15.07 -25.28 10.68
C THR A 116 13.79 -24.60 11.12
N TYR A 117 12.83 -24.44 10.21
CA TYR A 117 11.49 -23.95 10.52
C TYR A 117 10.46 -24.82 9.81
N LYS A 118 9.43 -25.27 10.55
CA LYS A 118 8.34 -26.14 10.05
C LYS A 118 8.87 -27.34 9.24
N GLY A 119 9.91 -28.01 9.74
CA GLY A 119 10.52 -29.19 9.11
C GLY A 119 11.48 -28.89 7.96
N LYS A 120 11.58 -27.65 7.48
CA LYS A 120 12.49 -27.26 6.39
C LYS A 120 13.80 -26.68 6.95
N ARG A 121 14.93 -27.27 6.53
CA ARG A 121 16.25 -26.67 6.77
C ARG A 121 16.48 -25.52 5.79
N VAL A 122 16.88 -24.37 6.31
CA VAL A 122 17.07 -23.12 5.57
C VAL A 122 18.57 -22.86 5.41
N SER A 123 18.99 -22.53 4.19
CA SER A 123 20.34 -22.03 3.94
C SER A 123 20.46 -20.62 4.54
N ASN A 124 21.40 -20.43 5.45
CA ASN A 124 21.56 -19.19 6.20
C ASN A 124 22.95 -18.61 5.93
N PRO A 125 23.04 -17.46 5.23
CA PRO A 125 24.33 -16.85 4.86
C PRO A 125 25.11 -16.32 6.08
N TYR A 126 24.50 -16.29 7.26
CA TYR A 126 25.09 -15.81 8.50
C TYR A 126 25.53 -16.94 9.45
N GLY A 127 25.51 -18.19 8.98
CA GLY A 127 25.93 -19.35 9.76
C GLY A 127 24.78 -20.01 10.50
N ASN A 128 25.08 -20.67 11.62
CA ASN A 128 24.12 -21.53 12.32
C ASN A 128 23.47 -20.81 13.51
N CYS A 129 22.15 -20.57 13.44
CA CYS A 129 21.40 -20.01 14.57
C CYS A 129 21.48 -20.88 15.85
N ALA A 130 21.71 -22.20 15.73
CA ALA A 130 21.90 -23.05 16.91
C ALA A 130 23.14 -22.68 17.75
N LEU A 131 24.15 -22.07 17.12
CA LEU A 131 25.31 -21.50 17.83
C LEU A 131 25.01 -20.12 18.44
N ARG A 132 23.73 -19.74 18.52
CA ARG A 132 23.22 -18.47 19.06
C ARG A 132 23.82 -17.23 18.41
N THR A 133 24.28 -17.33 17.16
CA THR A 133 24.71 -16.17 16.40
C THR A 133 23.52 -15.27 16.13
N PHE A 134 23.46 -14.10 16.78
CA PHE A 134 22.27 -13.26 16.79
C PHE A 134 21.78 -12.92 15.38
N LYS A 135 22.69 -12.56 14.46
CA LYS A 135 22.36 -12.26 13.06
C LYS A 135 21.80 -13.47 12.30
N ALA A 136 22.35 -14.67 12.53
CA ALA A 136 21.82 -15.90 11.94
C ALA A 136 20.41 -16.20 12.45
N CYS A 137 20.15 -15.97 13.73
CA CYS A 137 18.82 -16.14 14.29
C CYS A 137 17.84 -15.05 13.82
N SER A 138 18.28 -13.80 13.64
CA SER A 138 17.45 -12.75 13.02
C SER A 138 17.04 -13.15 11.59
N TYR A 139 17.95 -13.70 10.79
CA TYR A 139 17.61 -14.23 9.47
C TYR A 139 16.53 -15.32 9.52
N MET A 140 16.70 -16.28 10.43
CA MET A 140 15.70 -17.34 10.63
C MET A 140 14.37 -16.81 11.17
N TYR A 141 14.39 -15.75 11.99
CA TYR A 141 13.18 -15.11 12.49
C TYR A 141 12.39 -14.51 11.33
N GLY A 142 13.05 -13.75 10.46
CA GLY A 142 12.42 -13.20 9.25
C GLY A 142 11.85 -14.28 8.34
N TYR A 143 12.63 -15.33 8.04
CA TYR A 143 12.14 -16.46 7.26
C TYR A 143 10.88 -17.09 7.86
N ALA A 144 10.86 -17.28 9.18
CA ALA A 144 9.73 -17.84 9.90
C ALA A 144 8.50 -16.92 9.88
N LYS A 145 8.66 -15.60 10.04
CA LYS A 145 7.54 -14.66 9.99
C LYS A 145 6.91 -14.61 8.61
N ALA A 146 7.71 -14.51 7.54
CA ALA A 146 7.20 -14.55 6.18
C ALA A 146 6.50 -15.88 5.85
N TYR A 147 6.98 -17.01 6.40
CA TYR A 147 6.25 -18.28 6.34
C TYR A 147 4.87 -18.18 6.97
N ASP A 148 4.82 -17.67 8.21
CA ASP A 148 3.56 -17.56 8.94
C ASP A 148 2.58 -16.63 8.22
N ASP A 149 3.05 -15.50 7.71
CA ASP A 149 2.24 -14.54 6.95
C ASP A 149 1.60 -15.19 5.71
N ALA A 150 2.37 -15.99 4.97
CA ALA A 150 1.89 -16.67 3.77
C ALA A 150 1.00 -17.90 4.05
N LYS A 151 1.16 -18.57 5.20
CA LYS A 151 0.56 -19.91 5.44
C LYS A 151 -0.47 -19.98 6.55
N LEU A 152 -0.38 -19.10 7.54
CA LEU A 152 -1.16 -19.20 8.77
C LEU A 152 -2.18 -18.08 8.93
N ARG A 153 -2.14 -17.04 8.08
CA ARG A 153 -2.98 -15.84 8.21
C ARG A 153 -4.22 -15.85 7.32
N GLY A 154 -4.47 -16.93 6.57
CA GLY A 154 -5.66 -17.06 5.71
C GLY A 154 -5.51 -16.47 4.31
N VAL A 155 -4.28 -16.15 3.87
CA VAL A 155 -4.02 -15.71 2.49
C VAL A 155 -4.07 -16.92 1.54
N THR A 156 -5.04 -16.92 0.63
CA THR A 156 -5.15 -17.94 -0.42
C THR A 156 -4.16 -17.63 -1.54
N ASN A 157 -3.47 -18.65 -2.06
CA ASN A 157 -2.47 -18.49 -3.12
C ASN A 157 -1.44 -17.36 -2.87
N PRO A 158 -0.66 -17.41 -1.77
CA PRO A 158 0.24 -16.32 -1.39
C PRO A 158 1.29 -15.97 -2.47
N ALA A 159 1.58 -16.90 -3.38
CA ALA A 159 2.52 -16.70 -4.50
C ALA A 159 2.03 -15.69 -5.55
N SER A 160 0.72 -15.46 -5.68
CA SER A 160 0.17 -14.54 -6.70
C SER A 160 0.23 -13.06 -6.30
N TYR A 161 0.61 -12.76 -5.07
CA TYR A 161 0.66 -11.39 -4.56
C TYR A 161 2.08 -10.85 -4.52
N LEU A 162 2.21 -9.55 -4.78
CA LEU A 162 3.36 -8.77 -4.34
C LEU A 162 3.27 -8.53 -2.84
N TRP A 163 4.36 -8.79 -2.12
CA TRP A 163 4.48 -8.59 -0.68
C TRP A 163 5.41 -7.42 -0.36
N TRP A 164 4.86 -6.37 0.24
CA TRP A 164 5.62 -5.26 0.78
C TRP A 164 6.06 -5.56 2.21
N LEU A 165 7.36 -5.46 2.45
CA LEU A 165 7.93 -5.51 3.79
C LEU A 165 7.84 -4.11 4.40
N ASP A 166 6.95 -3.91 5.36
CA ASP A 166 6.78 -2.66 6.08
C ASP A 166 7.87 -2.52 7.15
N VAL A 167 8.73 -1.51 6.98
CA VAL A 167 9.91 -1.25 7.80
C VAL A 167 9.80 0.13 8.45
N GLU A 168 9.13 0.18 9.60
CA GLU A 168 8.88 1.42 10.32
C GLU A 168 9.39 1.41 11.76
N THR A 169 9.65 2.59 12.32
CA THR A 169 10.22 2.79 13.66
C THR A 169 9.24 2.46 14.78
N GLU A 170 7.95 2.38 14.46
CA GLU A 170 6.92 1.89 15.39
C GLU A 170 6.99 0.37 15.57
N ASN A 171 7.56 -0.36 14.60
CA ASN A 171 7.78 -1.79 14.75
C ASN A 171 8.94 -2.08 15.73
N SER A 172 8.98 -3.30 16.26
CA SER A 172 10.03 -3.71 17.20
C SER A 172 11.36 -3.99 16.50
N TRP A 173 12.36 -3.14 16.68
CA TRP A 173 13.69 -3.30 16.07
C TRP A 173 14.83 -3.36 17.07
N GLN A 174 15.90 -4.05 16.69
CA GLN A 174 17.17 -3.98 17.41
C GLN A 174 17.94 -2.72 17.02
N ARG A 175 18.82 -2.26 17.90
CA ARG A 175 19.83 -1.23 17.54
C ARG A 175 20.79 -1.70 16.46
N ASN A 176 21.03 -3.01 16.38
CA ASN A 176 21.93 -3.59 15.39
C ASN A 176 21.25 -3.66 14.01
N LYS A 177 21.52 -2.65 13.18
CA LYS A 177 20.97 -2.54 11.83
C LYS A 177 21.30 -3.73 10.93
N ALA A 178 22.50 -4.31 11.06
CA ALA A 178 22.87 -5.48 10.28
C ALA A 178 22.01 -6.70 10.63
N ALA A 179 21.60 -6.86 11.89
CA ALA A 179 20.67 -7.91 12.31
C ALA A 179 19.25 -7.64 11.77
N ASN A 180 18.81 -6.40 11.73
CA ASN A 180 17.53 -6.02 11.13
C ASN A 180 17.50 -6.32 9.61
N VAL A 181 18.57 -5.96 8.89
CA VAL A 181 18.74 -6.35 7.48
C VAL A 181 18.66 -7.86 7.31
N ALA A 182 19.26 -8.65 8.21
CA ALA A 182 19.18 -10.10 8.14
C ALA A 182 17.74 -10.63 8.27
N VAL A 183 16.89 -10.04 9.12
CA VAL A 183 15.44 -10.37 9.17
C VAL A 183 14.82 -10.15 7.79
N LEU A 184 14.98 -8.96 7.23
CA LEU A 184 14.36 -8.58 5.96
C LEU A 184 14.84 -9.50 4.81
N GLU A 185 16.13 -9.85 4.79
CA GLU A 185 16.67 -10.82 3.83
C GLU A 185 16.05 -12.21 4.00
N GLY A 186 15.83 -12.67 5.24
CA GLY A 186 15.16 -13.93 5.51
C GLY A 186 13.71 -13.94 5.02
N MET A 187 12.97 -12.84 5.25
CA MET A 187 11.62 -12.66 4.74
C MET A 187 11.59 -12.68 3.21
N ALA A 188 12.44 -11.88 2.57
CA ALA A 188 12.52 -11.79 1.12
C ALA A 188 12.88 -13.14 0.47
N VAL A 189 13.79 -13.91 1.08
CA VAL A 189 14.15 -15.26 0.60
C VAL A 189 12.97 -16.22 0.71
N TYR A 190 12.20 -16.19 1.80
CA TYR A 190 11.02 -17.05 1.90
C TYR A 190 9.99 -16.72 0.82
N PHE A 191 9.59 -15.46 0.67
CA PHE A 191 8.60 -15.06 -0.33
C PHE A 191 9.07 -15.38 -1.76
N LYS A 192 10.33 -15.09 -2.09
CA LYS A 192 10.92 -15.51 -3.37
C LYS A 192 10.89 -17.03 -3.56
N SER A 193 11.11 -17.81 -2.50
CA SER A 193 11.08 -19.28 -2.58
C SER A 193 9.71 -19.88 -2.88
N ILE A 194 8.63 -19.13 -2.66
CA ILE A 194 7.27 -19.52 -3.08
C ILE A 194 6.84 -18.88 -4.40
N GLY A 195 7.75 -18.16 -5.08
CA GLY A 195 7.48 -17.47 -6.35
C GLY A 195 6.84 -16.08 -6.19
N ALA A 196 6.68 -15.58 -4.96
CA ALA A 196 6.06 -14.28 -4.73
C ALA A 196 7.07 -13.13 -4.95
N PRO A 197 6.69 -12.07 -5.69
CA PRO A 197 7.50 -10.85 -5.75
C PRO A 197 7.46 -10.11 -4.40
N VAL A 198 8.52 -9.35 -4.11
CA VAL A 198 8.74 -8.68 -2.82
C VAL A 198 9.18 -7.25 -3.06
N GLY A 199 8.66 -6.31 -2.27
CA GLY A 199 9.10 -4.92 -2.21
C GLY A 199 9.37 -4.47 -0.78
N ILE A 200 9.89 -3.25 -0.63
CA ILE A 200 10.22 -2.66 0.68
C ILE A 200 9.46 -1.35 0.85
N TYR A 201 8.77 -1.21 1.98
CA TYR A 201 8.10 0.02 2.38
C TYR A 201 8.83 0.69 3.54
N SER A 202 9.08 2.00 3.43
CA SER A 202 9.62 2.85 4.51
C SER A 202 9.70 4.32 4.04
N THR A 203 9.95 5.24 4.96
CA THR A 203 10.62 6.51 4.62
C THR A 203 12.14 6.31 4.53
N GLY A 204 12.85 7.20 3.82
CA GLY A 204 14.33 7.18 3.83
C GLY A 204 14.93 7.40 5.23
N TYR A 205 14.26 8.20 6.08
CA TYR A 205 14.68 8.43 7.47
C TYR A 205 14.57 7.17 8.33
N GLN A 206 13.38 6.56 8.37
CA GLN A 206 13.13 5.34 9.15
C GLN A 206 14.03 4.20 8.67
N TRP A 207 14.20 4.04 7.36
CA TRP A 207 15.11 3.05 6.78
C TRP A 207 16.54 3.24 7.25
N ASN A 208 17.04 4.48 7.23
CA ASN A 208 18.40 4.78 7.70
C ASN A 208 18.58 4.48 9.19
N GLN A 209 17.54 4.63 10.01
CA GLN A 209 17.59 4.28 11.43
C GLN A 209 17.56 2.76 11.66
N ILE A 210 16.77 2.03 10.88
CA ILE A 210 16.50 0.60 11.11
C ILE A 210 17.49 -0.31 10.40
N ALA A 211 17.70 -0.10 9.10
CA ALA A 211 18.48 -0.98 8.23
C ALA A 211 19.78 -0.33 7.76
N GLY A 212 19.75 0.97 7.43
CA GLY A 212 20.90 1.70 6.91
C GLY A 212 21.39 1.14 5.58
N THR A 213 22.72 1.11 5.39
CA THR A 213 23.33 0.68 4.13
C THR A 213 23.21 -0.83 3.93
N VAL A 214 22.57 -1.21 2.81
CA VAL A 214 22.48 -2.59 2.34
C VAL A 214 23.50 -2.84 1.24
N LYS A 215 24.18 -3.98 1.28
CA LYS A 215 25.16 -4.38 0.24
C LYS A 215 24.45 -4.67 -1.07
N SER A 216 25.09 -4.36 -2.19
CA SER A 216 24.56 -4.69 -3.53
C SER A 216 24.35 -6.20 -3.74
N THR A 217 25.08 -7.05 -3.00
CA THR A 217 24.93 -8.52 -3.03
C THR A 217 23.79 -9.06 -2.17
N SER A 218 23.14 -8.21 -1.37
CA SER A 218 21.98 -8.59 -0.56
C SER A 218 20.81 -9.01 -1.45
N PRO A 219 19.97 -10.00 -1.06
CA PRO A 219 18.74 -10.32 -1.76
C PRO A 219 17.69 -9.19 -1.72
N LEU A 220 17.93 -8.13 -0.94
CA LEU A 220 17.12 -6.91 -0.91
C LEU A 220 17.50 -5.88 -1.99
N ALA A 221 18.67 -6.02 -2.60
CA ALA A 221 19.07 -5.17 -3.71
C ALA A 221 18.22 -5.47 -4.95
N GLY A 222 17.77 -4.43 -5.63
CA GLY A 222 16.86 -4.52 -6.79
C GLY A 222 15.39 -4.74 -6.44
N LEU A 223 15.02 -4.84 -5.15
CA LEU A 223 13.60 -4.87 -4.77
C LEU A 223 12.97 -3.48 -4.94
N PRO A 224 11.77 -3.35 -5.51
CA PRO A 224 11.10 -2.06 -5.63
C PRO A 224 10.89 -1.43 -4.26
N SER A 225 10.99 -0.10 -4.21
CA SER A 225 10.70 0.69 -3.01
C SER A 225 9.32 1.32 -3.09
N TRP A 226 8.56 1.21 -2.01
CA TRP A 226 7.36 1.97 -1.73
C TRP A 226 7.74 3.03 -0.69
N LEU A 227 7.85 4.28 -1.11
CA LEU A 227 8.27 5.36 -0.20
C LEU A 227 7.08 5.98 0.52
N ALA A 228 7.22 6.26 1.79
CA ALA A 228 6.23 7.01 2.57
C ALA A 228 6.61 8.49 2.76
N GLY A 229 5.71 9.23 3.39
CA GLY A 229 5.95 10.59 3.88
C GLY A 229 5.71 11.69 2.87
N ALA A 230 4.90 11.45 1.83
CA ALA A 230 4.40 12.52 0.98
C ALA A 230 3.21 13.26 1.63
N ARG A 231 3.16 14.58 1.44
CA ARG A 231 2.14 15.46 2.06
C ARG A 231 0.89 15.64 1.21
N SER A 232 0.99 15.31 -0.06
CA SER A 232 -0.07 15.42 -1.06
C SER A 232 0.21 14.44 -2.19
N ARG A 233 -0.76 14.27 -3.09
CA ARG A 233 -0.58 13.51 -4.31
C ARG A 233 0.55 14.05 -5.20
N SER A 234 0.59 15.37 -5.41
CA SER A 234 1.63 15.99 -6.22
C SER A 234 3.03 15.83 -5.62
N ASP A 235 3.15 15.87 -4.29
CA ASP A 235 4.40 15.55 -3.60
C ASP A 235 4.76 14.06 -3.77
N ALA A 236 3.77 13.16 -3.76
CA ALA A 236 3.99 11.74 -4.00
C ALA A 236 4.50 11.46 -5.43
N GLU A 237 3.90 12.10 -6.43
CA GLU A 237 4.33 12.04 -7.84
C GLU A 237 5.77 12.56 -8.00
N ALA A 238 6.11 13.70 -7.39
CA ALA A 238 7.47 14.23 -7.42
C ALA A 238 8.48 13.26 -6.77
N LYS A 239 8.09 12.60 -5.69
CA LYS A 239 8.92 11.64 -4.95
C LYS A 239 9.18 10.33 -5.67
N CYS A 240 8.47 10.03 -6.76
CA CYS A 240 8.82 8.90 -7.63
C CYS A 240 10.25 8.99 -8.19
N SER A 241 10.81 10.21 -8.30
CA SER A 241 12.18 10.43 -8.76
C SER A 241 13.24 10.34 -7.67
N LEU A 242 12.86 10.08 -6.41
CA LEU A 242 13.82 9.95 -5.32
C LEU A 242 14.63 8.65 -5.42
N PRO A 243 15.81 8.59 -4.77
CA PRO A 243 16.53 7.34 -4.60
C PRO A 243 15.67 6.28 -3.87
N ALA A 244 15.74 5.05 -4.36
CA ALA A 244 15.15 3.88 -3.70
C ALA A 244 15.89 3.52 -2.39
N LEU A 245 15.26 2.70 -1.54
CA LEU A 245 15.77 2.32 -0.22
C LEU A 245 17.00 1.41 -0.27
N THR A 246 17.15 0.62 -1.34
CA THR A 246 18.25 -0.33 -1.52
C THR A 246 18.98 -0.11 -2.86
N PRO A 247 20.23 -0.56 -2.99
CA PRO A 247 20.96 -0.44 -4.25
C PRO A 247 20.29 -1.19 -5.39
N ARG A 248 20.46 -0.69 -6.62
CA ARG A 248 19.91 -1.26 -7.86
C ARG A 248 18.37 -1.29 -7.93
N SER A 249 17.72 -0.59 -7.02
CA SER A 249 16.26 -0.52 -6.92
C SER A 249 15.72 0.77 -7.52
N ARG A 250 14.41 0.81 -7.74
CA ARG A 250 13.67 2.01 -8.14
C ARG A 250 12.47 2.20 -7.22
N VAL A 251 12.02 3.44 -7.10
CA VAL A 251 10.74 3.74 -6.44
C VAL A 251 9.63 3.30 -7.38
N SER A 252 8.77 2.42 -6.89
CA SER A 252 7.64 1.89 -7.65
C SER A 252 6.31 2.48 -7.18
N MET A 253 6.28 3.02 -5.96
CA MET A 253 5.07 3.53 -5.34
C MET A 253 5.43 4.58 -4.29
N VAL A 254 4.59 5.60 -4.12
CA VAL A 254 4.74 6.58 -3.04
C VAL A 254 3.41 6.80 -2.32
N GLN A 255 3.44 6.72 -0.98
CA GLN A 255 2.29 6.96 -0.11
C GLN A 255 2.17 8.42 0.30
N TYR A 256 0.95 8.93 0.29
CA TYR A 256 0.53 10.19 0.92
C TYR A 256 -0.76 10.00 1.71
N ILE A 257 -0.95 10.80 2.75
CA ILE A 257 -2.16 10.75 3.58
C ILE A 257 -3.14 11.81 3.08
N SER A 258 -4.40 11.45 2.89
CA SER A 258 -5.47 12.40 2.60
C SER A 258 -6.75 12.00 3.30
N LYS A 259 -7.38 12.95 4.00
CA LYS A 259 -8.66 12.73 4.71
C LYS A 259 -8.65 11.50 5.64
N GLY A 260 -7.52 11.22 6.28
CA GLY A 260 -7.38 10.11 7.23
C GLY A 260 -7.23 8.72 6.62
N LEU A 261 -6.92 8.64 5.32
CA LEU A 261 -6.65 7.38 4.62
C LEU A 261 -5.32 7.46 3.85
N ASP A 262 -4.69 6.31 3.69
CA ASP A 262 -3.40 6.15 3.04
C ASP A 262 -3.59 5.89 1.54
N TYR A 263 -3.23 6.89 0.74
CA TYR A 263 -3.31 6.86 -0.71
C TYR A 263 -1.95 6.69 -1.33
N ASN A 264 -1.92 6.11 -2.52
CA ASN A 264 -0.69 5.70 -3.18
C ASN A 264 -0.67 6.09 -4.65
N VAL A 265 0.43 6.71 -5.07
CA VAL A 265 0.76 6.96 -6.47
C VAL A 265 1.65 5.84 -6.98
N SER A 266 1.31 5.27 -8.13
CA SER A 266 2.18 4.36 -8.87
C SER A 266 3.27 5.15 -9.60
N CYS A 267 4.52 4.71 -9.49
CA CYS A 267 5.64 5.30 -10.22
C CYS A 267 5.99 4.44 -11.45
N SER A 268 6.43 5.11 -12.52
CA SER A 268 6.83 4.50 -13.80
C SER A 268 8.31 4.75 -14.10
#